data_AF-A0A961IMR6-F1
#
_entry.id   AF-A0A961IMR6-F1
#
_cell.length_a   1.000
_cell.length_b   1.000
_cell.length_c   1.000
_cell.angle_alpha   90.00
_cell.angle_beta   90.00
_cell.angle_gamma   90.00
#
_symmetry.space_group_name_H-M   'P 1'
#
loop_
_entity.id
_entity.type
_entity.pdbx_description
1 polymer ?
#
loop_
_entity_poly.entity_id
_entity_poly.type
_entity_poly.pdbx_seq_one_letter_code
_entity_poly.pdbx_strand_id
1 'polypeptide(L)' 'MFQFWLPYLYQYGVGGFFFILAIVLAWKNGALKPHVDDDRRLLTGLILGFIGYALVHGLWILWAITSAGAAR' A
#
# COMPACT_ATOMS: atom_id res chain seq x y z
N MET A 1 5.80 -14.45 14.97
CA MET A 1 6.12 -13.12 14.37
C MET A 1 6.27 -13.21 12.85
N PHE A 2 7.18 -14.03 12.32
CA PHE A 2 7.44 -14.12 10.87
C PHE A 2 6.19 -14.44 10.01
N GLN A 3 5.30 -15.30 10.52
CA GLN A 3 4.05 -15.69 9.84
C GLN A 3 3.07 -14.52 9.56
N PHE A 4 3.15 -13.42 10.32
CA PHE A 4 2.29 -12.25 10.13
C PHE A 4 2.96 -11.20 9.22
N TRP A 5 4.28 -11.04 9.38
CA TRP A 5 5.05 -10.04 8.63
C TRP A 5 5.41 -10.48 7.21
N LEU A 6 5.59 -11.78 6.97
CA LEU A 6 5.95 -12.28 5.64
C LEU A 6 4.84 -12.05 4.60
N PRO A 7 3.56 -12.37 4.86
CA PRO A 7 2.47 -12.03 3.94
C PRO A 7 2.30 -10.52 3.75
N TYR A 8 2.44 -9.74 4.84
CA TYR A 8 2.38 -8.27 4.78
C TYR A 8 3.46 -7.71 3.85
N LEU A 9 4.73 -8.11 4.05
CA LEU A 9 5.85 -7.66 3.22
C LEU A 9 5.71 -8.14 1.77
N TYR A 10 5.17 -9.33 1.54
CA TYR A 10 4.90 -9.81 0.19
C TYR A 10 3.83 -8.93 -0.50
N GLN A 11 2.71 -8.67 0.17
CA GLN A 11 1.61 -7.89 -0.38
C GLN A 11 2.03 -6.43 -0.68
N TYR A 12 2.67 -5.75 0.26
CA TYR A 12 3.05 -4.34 0.09
C TYR A 12 4.42 -4.14 -0.58
N GLY A 13 5.27 -5.16 -0.59
CA GLY A 13 6.55 -5.16 -1.32
C GLY A 13 6.36 -5.58 -2.77
N VAL A 14 6.02 -6.85 -3.01
CA VAL A 14 5.84 -7.38 -4.37
C VAL A 14 4.59 -6.78 -5.01
N GLY A 15 3.46 -6.77 -4.31
CA GLY A 15 2.24 -6.14 -4.82
C GLY A 15 2.40 -4.62 -4.99
N GLY A 16 3.11 -3.96 -4.07
CA GLY A 16 3.46 -2.55 -4.19
C GLY A 16 4.34 -2.25 -5.41
N PHE A 17 5.32 -3.11 -5.70
CA PHE A 17 6.15 -2.99 -6.90
C PHE A 17 5.29 -3.02 -8.18
N PHE A 18 4.38 -4.00 -8.30
CA PHE A 18 3.48 -4.08 -9.44
C PHE A 18 2.50 -2.90 -9.51
N PHE A 19 2.03 -2.41 -8.36
CA PHE A 19 1.16 -1.24 -8.28
C PHE A 19 1.86 0.02 -8.82
N ILE A 20 3.10 0.29 -8.38
CA ILE A 20 3.90 1.41 -8.89
C ILE A 20 4.22 1.23 -10.37
N LEU A 21 4.57 0.01 -10.79
CA LEU A 21 4.83 -0.29 -12.19
C LEU A 21 3.61 0.02 -13.06
N ALA A 22 2.42 -0.35 -12.62
CA ALA A 22 1.17 -0.05 -13.33
C ALA A 22 0.93 1.47 -13.45
N ILE A 23 1.17 2.23 -12.39
CA ILE A 23 1.08 3.70 -12.41
C ILE A 23 2.07 4.30 -13.41
N VAL A 24 3.32 3.83 -13.40
CA VAL A 24 4.36 4.30 -14.33
C VAL A 24 3.98 3.98 -15.77
N LEU A 25 3.45 2.79 -16.05
CA LEU A 25 2.99 2.42 -17.39
C LEU A 25 1.79 3.28 -17.84
N ALA A 26 0.83 3.52 -16.95
CA ALA A 26 -0.33 4.38 -17.24
C ALA A 26 0.12 5.82 -17.55
N TRP A 27 1.10 6.35 -16.82
CA TRP A 27 1.68 7.67 -17.09
C TRP A 27 2.40 7.70 -18.44
N LYS A 28 3.27 6.72 -18.72
CA LYS A 28 4.06 6.68 -19.96
C LYS A 28 3.18 6.55 -21.22
N ASN A 29 2.04 5.87 -21.12
CA ASN A 29 1.12 5.69 -22.24
C ASN A 29 0.10 6.83 -22.36
N GLY A 30 0.18 7.86 -21.52
CA GLY A 30 -0.72 9.02 -21.54
C GLY A 30 -2.13 8.73 -21.03
N ALA A 31 -2.36 7.54 -20.46
CA ALA A 31 -3.62 7.18 -19.78
C ALA A 31 -3.75 7.87 -18.42
N LEU A 32 -2.63 8.26 -17.81
CA LEU A 32 -2.56 9.12 -16.64
C LEU A 32 -1.73 10.36 -16.97
N LYS A 33 -2.30 11.54 -16.81
CA LYS A 33 -1.66 12.83 -17.11
C LYS A 33 -1.53 13.65 -15.83
N PRO A 34 -0.37 13.66 -15.16
CA PRO A 34 -0.19 14.35 -13.87
C PRO A 34 -0.44 15.87 -13.89
N HIS A 35 -0.44 16.48 -15.08
CA HIS A 35 -0.73 17.90 -15.29
C HIS A 35 -2.24 18.20 -15.34
N VAL A 36 -3.10 17.18 -15.47
CA VAL A 36 -4.55 17.29 -15.39
C VAL A 36 -4.95 17.14 -13.92
N ASP A 37 -5.75 18.07 -13.40
CA ASP A 37 -6.07 18.11 -11.96
C ASP A 37 -6.76 16.83 -11.46
N ASP A 38 -7.67 16.24 -12.23
CA ASP A 38 -8.37 15.02 -11.86
C ASP A 38 -7.43 13.81 -11.81
N ASP A 39 -6.56 13.64 -12.80
CA ASP A 39 -5.54 12.59 -12.82
C ASP A 39 -4.52 12.77 -11.70
N ARG A 40 -4.20 14.02 -11.33
CA ARG A 40 -3.33 14.33 -10.19
C ARG A 40 -4.00 13.93 -8.88
N ARG A 41 -5.28 14.24 -8.71
CA ARG A 41 -6.07 13.83 -7.53
C ARG A 41 -6.19 12.31 -7.45
N LEU A 42 -6.41 11.64 -8.58
CA LEU A 42 -6.43 10.18 -8.66
C LEU A 42 -5.09 9.60 -8.23
N LEU A 43 -3.97 10.10 -8.76
CA LEU A 43 -2.64 9.65 -8.39
C LEU A 43 -2.35 9.86 -6.90
N THR A 44 -2.67 11.04 -6.37
CA THR A 44 -2.56 11.33 -4.94
C THR A 44 -3.41 10.36 -4.12
N GLY A 45 -4.65 10.11 -4.52
CA GLY A 45 -5.55 9.16 -3.85
C GLY A 45 -5.03 7.72 -3.88
N LEU A 46 -4.48 7.28 -5.01
CA LEU A 46 -3.89 5.94 -5.16
C LEU A 46 -2.69 5.75 -4.24
N ILE A 47 -1.77 6.73 -4.21
CA ILE A 47 -0.57 6.65 -3.38
C ILE A 47 -0.92 6.76 -1.89
N LEU A 48 -1.76 7.73 -1.51
CA LEU A 48 -2.20 7.89 -0.12
C LEU A 48 -3.03 6.70 0.35
N GLY A 49 -3.89 6.16 -0.51
CA GLY A 49 -4.68 4.97 -0.22
C GLY A 49 -3.79 3.74 0.01
N PHE A 50 -2.81 3.51 -0.85
CA PHE A 50 -1.86 2.41 -0.71
C PHE A 50 -1.05 2.51 0.59
N ILE A 51 -0.43 3.68 0.84
CA ILE A 51 0.38 3.91 2.05
C ILE A 51 -0.50 3.85 3.31
N GLY A 52 -1.65 4.51 3.30
CA GLY A 52 -2.59 4.54 4.42
C GLY A 52 -3.09 3.13 4.77
N TYR A 53 -3.48 2.34 3.76
CA TYR A 53 -3.91 0.97 3.97
C TYR A 53 -2.77 0.09 4.51
N ALA A 54 -1.55 0.24 3.98
CA ALA A 54 -0.37 -0.47 4.49
C ALA A 54 -0.10 -0.14 5.97
N LEU A 55 -0.12 1.14 6.33
CA LEU A 55 0.08 1.60 7.70
C LEU A 55 -0.99 1.04 8.65
N VAL A 56 -2.27 1.17 8.31
CA VAL A 56 -3.37 0.66 9.14
C VAL A 56 -3.25 -0.86 9.32
N HIS A 57 -2.95 -1.59 8.25
CA HIS A 57 -2.77 -3.04 8.33
C HIS A 57 -1.56 -3.43 9.20
N GLY A 58 -0.43 -2.73 9.06
CA GLY A 58 0.75 -2.95 9.91
C GLY A 58 0.48 -2.66 11.38
N LEU A 59 -0.23 -1.56 11.69
CA LEU A 59 -0.68 -1.24 13.04
C LEU A 59 -1.62 -2.31 13.59
N TRP A 60 -2.49 -2.87 12.74
CA TRP A 60 -3.40 -3.96 13.12
C TRP A 60 -2.65 -5.24 13.48
N ILE A 61 -1.60 -5.58 12.72
CA ILE A 61 -0.71 -6.72 13.03
C ILE A 61 -0.03 -6.50 14.38
N LEU A 62 0.50 -5.30 14.62
CA LEU A 62 1.12 -4.96 15.90
C LEU A 62 0.14 -5.09 17.05
N TRP A 63 -1.08 -4.55 16.90
CA TRP A 63 -2.12 -4.62 17.92
C TRP A 63 -2.56 -6.06 18.19
N ALA A 64 -2.71 -6.88 17.15
CA ALA A 64 -3.04 -8.30 17.31
C ALA A 64 -1.95 -9.05 18.08
N ILE A 65 -0.67 -8.79 17.80
CA ILE A 65 0.45 -9.44 18.48
C ILE A 65 0.52 -9.00 19.96
N THR A 66 0.37 -7.70 20.24
CA THR A 66 0.44 -7.18 21.62
C THR A 66 -0.75 -7.61 22.46
N SER A 67 -1.97 -7.55 21.93
CA SER A 67 -3.17 -8.02 22.63
C SER A 67 -3.15 -9.52 22.91
N ALA A 68 -2.67 -10.34 21.97
CA ALA A 68 -2.49 -11.78 22.19
C ALA A 68 -1.39 -12.08 23.23
N GLY A 69 -0.37 -11.23 23.34
CA GLY A 69 0.67 -11.31 24.37
C GLY A 69 0.20 -10.86 25.74
N ALA A 70 -0.70 -9.87 25.82
CA ALA A 70 -1.28 -9.37 27.06
C ALA A 70 -2.37 -10.28 27.67
N ALA A 71 -2.89 -11.22 26.88
CA ALA A 71 -3.89 -12.21 27.31
C ALA A 71 -3.28 -13.54 27.81
N ARG A 72 -1.95 -13.62 27.91
CA ARG A 72 -1.19 -14.74 28.48
C ARG A 72 -0.48 -14.31 29.75
#